data_AF-A0A9E5N0N9-F1
#
_entry.id   AF-A0A9E5N0N9-F1
#
_cell.length_a   1.000
_cell.length_b   1.000
_cell.length_c   1.000
_cell.angle_alpha   90.00
_cell.angle_beta   90.00
_cell.angle_gamma   90.00
#
_symmetry.space_group_name_H-M   'P 1'
#
loop_
_entity.id
_entity.type
_entity.pdbx_description
1 polymer ?
#
loop_
_entity_poly.entity_id
_entity_poly.type
_entity_poly.pdbx_seq_one_letter_code
_entity_poly.pdbx_strand_id
1 'polypeptide(L)'
;LVLAVLWGNEMPVELPGLFGMNTQQTWILFLMAYCFVAACLPVQYLLQPRDYLASFILIFAIGIGILGIFITHPPMQAPPLTSLMPTEWEGAGPIWPMLFVTIACGAISGFHALVSSGTTCKQLDTEGHACRIGYGGMLTEGLVGALVVVCV
;
A
#
# COMPACT_ATOMS: atom_id res chain seq x y z
N LEU A 1 3.18 11.66 14.41
CA LEU A 1 2.71 11.08 13.13
C LEU A 1 1.19 11.23 12.95
N VAL A 2 0.35 10.75 13.88
CA VAL A 2 -1.12 10.94 13.81
C VAL A 2 -1.51 12.41 13.65
N LEU A 3 -0.94 13.33 14.45
CA LEU A 3 -1.16 14.77 14.30
C LEU A 3 -0.76 15.30 12.92
N ALA A 4 0.31 14.77 12.33
CA ALA A 4 0.77 15.16 11.00
C ALA A 4 -0.17 14.64 9.90
N VAL A 5 -0.82 13.49 10.10
CA VAL A 5 -1.85 12.97 9.18
C VAL A 5 -3.12 13.84 9.25
N LEU A 6 -3.54 14.25 10.44
CA LEU A 6 -4.75 15.05 10.63
C LEU A 6 -4.59 16.50 10.16
N TRP A 7 -3.44 17.12 10.43
CA TRP A 7 -3.20 18.53 10.11
C TRP A 7 -2.32 18.76 8.87
N GLY A 8 -1.80 17.70 8.25
CA GLY A 8 -0.91 17.82 7.10
C GLY A 8 -1.58 18.44 5.87
N ASN A 9 -2.90 18.27 5.72
CA ASN A 9 -3.67 18.91 4.65
C ASN A 9 -3.85 20.41 4.87
N GLU A 10 -3.94 20.85 6.14
CA GLU A 10 -4.18 22.25 6.51
C GLU A 10 -2.88 23.07 6.55
N MET A 11 -1.73 22.42 6.74
CA MET A 11 -0.40 23.05 6.74
C MET A 11 0.52 22.35 5.74
N PRO A 12 0.30 22.54 4.42
CA PRO A 12 1.15 21.95 3.41
C PRO A 12 2.57 22.50 3.51
N VAL A 13 3.55 21.61 3.57
CA VAL A 13 4.97 21.99 3.51
C VAL A 13 5.34 22.22 2.05
N GLU A 14 5.34 23.48 1.64
CA GLU A 14 5.79 23.86 0.30
C GLU A 14 7.30 24.05 0.27
N LEU A 15 7.99 23.21 -0.50
CA LEU A 15 9.41 23.41 -0.77
C LEU A 15 9.59 24.42 -1.90
N PRO A 16 10.47 25.43 -1.74
CA PRO A 16 10.80 26.33 -2.83
C PRO A 16 11.47 25.55 -3.96
N GLY A 17 11.19 25.93 -5.20
CA GLY A 17 11.85 25.37 -6.37
C GLY A 17 13.37 25.57 -6.29
N LEU A 18 14.13 24.47 -6.28
CA LEU A 18 15.58 24.50 -6.16
C LEU A 18 16.21 24.37 -7.55
N PHE A 19 17.27 25.14 -7.85
CA PHE A 19 18.02 25.04 -9.11
C PHE A 19 17.16 25.14 -10.40
N GLY A 20 16.09 25.93 -10.38
CA GLY A 20 15.17 26.07 -11.52
C GLY A 20 14.20 24.90 -11.72
N MET A 21 14.15 23.94 -10.78
CA MET A 21 13.19 22.86 -10.77
C MET A 21 11.85 23.29 -10.16
N ASN A 22 10.76 22.65 -10.59
CA ASN A 22 9.47 22.85 -9.95
C ASN A 22 9.43 22.16 -8.56
N THR A 23 8.42 22.48 -7.75
CA THR A 23 8.27 21.92 -6.39
C THR A 23 8.16 20.38 -6.39
N GLN A 24 7.48 19.79 -7.38
CA GLN A 24 7.34 18.34 -7.50
C GLN A 24 8.69 17.63 -7.75
N GLN A 25 9.49 18.15 -8.68
CA GLN A 25 10.81 17.65 -9.02
C GLN A 25 11.76 17.77 -7.82
N THR A 26 11.66 18.87 -7.10
CA THR A 26 12.41 19.09 -5.86
C THR A 26 12.07 18.02 -4.82
N TRP A 27 10.78 17.71 -4.62
CA TRP A 27 10.34 16.62 -3.75
C TRP A 27 10.84 15.24 -4.20
N ILE A 28 10.76 14.94 -5.50
CA ILE A 28 11.26 13.67 -6.05
C ILE A 28 12.75 13.50 -5.76
N LEU A 29 13.55 14.56 -5.92
CA LEU A 29 14.98 14.53 -5.63
C LEU A 29 15.24 14.22 -4.15
N PHE A 30 14.55 14.92 -3.23
CA PHE A 30 14.67 14.67 -1.79
C PHE A 30 14.26 13.24 -1.42
N LEU A 31 13.15 12.74 -1.95
CA LEU A 31 12.68 11.38 -1.71
C LEU A 31 13.68 10.34 -2.25
N MET A 32 14.28 10.58 -3.41
CA MET A 32 15.29 9.69 -3.97
C MET A 32 16.54 9.62 -3.09
N ALA A 33 17.04 10.79 -2.64
CA ALA A 33 18.18 10.84 -1.72
C ALA A 33 17.86 10.13 -0.39
N TYR A 34 16.67 10.34 0.17
CA TYR A 34 16.20 9.63 1.35
C TYR A 34 16.16 8.11 1.12
N CYS A 35 15.57 7.64 0.01
CA CYS A 35 15.49 6.22 -0.32
C CYS A 35 16.88 5.58 -0.47
N PHE A 36 17.84 6.30 -1.07
CA PHE A 36 19.22 5.83 -1.19
C PHE A 36 19.87 5.65 0.18
N VAL A 37 19.79 6.66 1.07
CA VAL A 37 20.33 6.57 2.43
C VAL A 37 19.65 5.44 3.20
N ALA A 38 18.32 5.32 3.10
CA ALA A 38 17.55 4.27 3.74
C ALA A 38 17.96 2.86 3.27
N ALA A 39 18.27 2.70 1.99
CA ALA A 39 18.71 1.41 1.42
C ALA A 39 20.13 1.01 1.87
N CYS A 40 21.02 1.98 2.12
CA CYS A 40 22.39 1.71 2.57
C CYS A 40 22.49 1.47 4.09
N LEU A 41 21.57 2.01 4.88
CA LEU A 41 21.60 1.86 6.34
C LEU A 41 21.22 0.43 6.78
N PRO A 42 21.82 -0.07 7.89
CA PRO A 42 21.36 -1.31 8.51
C PRO A 42 19.89 -1.22 8.91
N VAL A 43 19.16 -2.31 8.71
CA VAL A 43 17.69 -2.37 8.85
C VAL A 43 17.19 -1.89 10.21
N GLN A 44 17.98 -2.09 11.27
CA GLN A 44 17.61 -1.77 12.66
C GLN A 44 17.45 -0.27 12.91
N TYR A 45 18.15 0.59 12.17
CA TYR A 45 18.20 2.02 12.48
C TYR A 45 17.02 2.81 11.92
N LEU A 46 16.56 2.46 10.72
CA LEU A 46 15.53 3.23 10.02
C LEU A 46 14.33 2.37 9.61
N LEU A 47 14.55 1.30 8.85
CA LEU A 47 13.46 0.50 8.28
C LEU A 47 12.66 -0.21 9.38
N GLN A 48 13.32 -0.92 10.30
CA GLN A 48 12.63 -1.66 11.37
C GLN A 48 11.74 -0.79 12.28
N PRO A 49 12.21 0.32 12.87
CA PRO A 49 11.35 1.15 13.72
C PRO A 49 10.24 1.84 12.91
N ARG A 50 10.51 2.22 11.65
CA ARG A 50 9.51 2.79 10.75
C ARG A 50 8.41 1.80 10.42
N ASP A 51 8.79 0.59 10.01
CA ASP A 51 7.85 -0.46 9.60
C ASP A 51 7.02 -0.94 10.81
N TYR A 52 7.60 -0.96 12.01
CA TYR A 52 6.88 -1.25 13.24
C TYR A 52 5.79 -0.20 13.51
N LEU A 53 6.09 1.10 13.40
CA LEU A 53 5.11 2.17 13.57
C LEU A 53 4.02 2.13 12.49
N ALA A 54 4.42 1.91 11.23
CA ALA A 54 3.50 1.81 10.10
C ALA A 54 2.53 0.63 10.25
N SER A 55 2.99 -0.49 10.80
CA SER A 55 2.16 -1.67 11.06
C SER A 55 1.02 -1.38 12.02
N PHE A 56 1.25 -0.61 13.10
CA PHE A 56 0.17 -0.20 14.00
C PHE A 56 -0.86 0.69 13.28
N ILE A 57 -0.39 1.66 12.50
CA ILE A 57 -1.28 2.56 11.77
C ILE A 57 -2.15 1.77 10.79
N LEU A 58 -1.56 0.81 10.08
CA LEU A 58 -2.30 -0.08 9.18
C LEU A 58 -3.39 -0.86 9.93
N ILE A 59 -3.05 -1.50 11.06
CA ILE A 59 -4.00 -2.27 11.85
C ILE A 59 -5.14 -1.38 12.38
N PHE A 60 -4.82 -0.18 12.89
CA PHE A 60 -5.83 0.78 13.33
C PHE A 60 -6.69 1.29 12.17
N ALA A 61 -6.10 1.58 11.01
CA ALA A 61 -6.82 2.03 9.83
C ALA A 61 -7.79 0.95 9.32
N ILE A 62 -7.36 -0.31 9.28
CA ILE A 62 -8.21 -1.45 8.96
C ILE A 62 -9.36 -1.55 9.96
N GLY A 63 -9.07 -1.52 11.27
CA GLY A 63 -10.09 -1.61 12.31
C GLY A 63 -11.14 -0.48 12.25
N ILE A 64 -10.68 0.77 12.07
CA ILE A 64 -11.55 1.94 11.89
C ILE A 64 -12.34 1.82 10.58
N GLY A 65 -11.72 1.35 9.49
CA GLY A 65 -12.39 1.14 8.21
C GLY A 65 -13.52 0.12 8.29
N ILE A 66 -13.27 -1.03 8.91
CA ILE A 66 -14.30 -2.06 9.15
C ILE A 66 -15.44 -1.48 9.99
N LEU A 67 -15.12 -0.80 11.09
CA LEU A 67 -16.12 -0.18 11.95
C LEU A 67 -16.94 0.89 11.19
N GLY A 68 -16.28 1.68 10.34
CA GLY A 68 -16.90 2.68 9.48
C GLY A 68 -17.97 2.06 8.58
N ILE A 69 -17.67 0.94 7.93
CA ILE A 69 -18.63 0.22 7.06
C ILE A 69 -19.89 -0.18 7.84
N PHE A 70 -19.74 -0.69 9.07
CA PHE A 70 -20.88 -1.10 9.90
C PHE A 70 -21.72 0.07 10.42
N ILE A 71 -21.16 1.27 10.50
CA ILE A 71 -21.87 2.47 10.97
C ILE A 71 -22.54 3.19 9.80
N THR A 72 -21.82 3.41 8.71
CA THR A 72 -22.28 4.25 7.60
C THR A 72 -23.03 3.48 6.53
N HIS A 73 -22.91 2.14 6.50
CA HIS A 73 -23.52 1.27 5.50
C HIS A 73 -23.35 1.81 4.06
N PRO A 74 -22.11 1.99 3.58
CA PRO A 74 -21.88 2.59 2.27
C PRO A 74 -22.52 1.72 1.17
N PRO A 75 -23.22 2.33 0.20
CA PRO A 75 -23.72 1.59 -0.94
C PRO A 75 -22.52 1.14 -1.79
N MET A 76 -22.45 -0.15 -2.12
CA MET A 76 -21.41 -0.64 -3.04
C MET A 76 -21.66 -0.05 -4.43
N GLN A 77 -20.71 0.74 -4.93
CA GLN A 77 -20.79 1.34 -6.26
C GLN A 77 -20.23 0.41 -7.35
N ALA A 78 -19.54 -0.67 -6.97
CA ALA A 78 -19.06 -1.69 -7.88
C ALA A 78 -20.23 -2.58 -8.38
N PRO A 79 -20.48 -2.66 -9.71
CA PRO A 79 -21.50 -3.56 -10.25
C PRO A 79 -21.16 -5.02 -9.92
N PRO A 80 -22.13 -5.85 -9.47
CA PRO A 80 -21.88 -7.26 -9.15
C PRO A 80 -21.53 -8.10 -10.39
N LEU A 81 -21.96 -7.65 -11.57
CA LEU A 81 -21.64 -8.25 -12.87
C LEU A 81 -21.32 -7.12 -13.85
N THR A 82 -20.08 -7.06 -14.31
CA THR A 82 -19.67 -6.22 -15.45
C THR A 82 -19.75 -7.02 -16.74
N SER A 83 -20.15 -6.38 -17.84
CA SER A 83 -20.11 -6.96 -19.18
C SER A 83 -18.72 -7.54 -19.49
N LEU A 84 -18.65 -8.70 -20.14
CA LEU A 84 -17.39 -9.31 -20.60
C LEU A 84 -16.58 -8.38 -21.53
N MET A 85 -17.26 -7.38 -22.10
CA MET A 85 -16.68 -6.24 -22.82
C MET A 85 -17.23 -4.95 -22.18
N PRO A 86 -16.54 -4.37 -21.20
CA PRO A 86 -16.95 -3.11 -20.59
C PRO A 86 -16.79 -1.98 -21.61
N THR A 87 -17.81 -1.15 -21.77
CA THR A 87 -17.75 0.06 -22.62
C THR A 87 -17.62 1.34 -21.81
N GLU A 88 -17.66 1.22 -20.47
CA GLU A 88 -17.66 2.33 -19.51
C GLU A 88 -16.32 3.09 -19.50
N TRP A 89 -15.23 2.48 -19.94
CA TRP A 89 -13.88 3.06 -19.94
C TRP A 89 -13.28 3.04 -21.35
N GLU A 90 -12.72 4.16 -21.78
CA GLU A 90 -12.05 4.28 -23.08
C GLU A 90 -10.81 3.36 -23.10
N GLY A 91 -10.84 2.32 -23.93
CA GLY A 91 -9.79 1.29 -23.98
C GLY A 91 -10.03 0.06 -23.11
N ALA A 92 -11.20 -0.09 -22.49
CA ALA A 92 -11.58 -1.34 -21.83
C ALA A 92 -11.64 -2.49 -22.86
N GLY A 93 -10.61 -3.33 -22.83
CA GLY A 93 -10.57 -4.58 -23.57
C GLY A 93 -11.46 -5.66 -22.93
N PRO A 94 -11.50 -6.87 -23.52
CA PRO A 94 -12.21 -7.99 -22.92
C PRO A 94 -11.71 -8.27 -21.50
N ILE A 95 -12.62 -8.58 -20.58
CA ILE A 95 -12.28 -8.88 -19.17
C ILE A 95 -11.39 -10.12 -19.08
N TRP A 96 -11.57 -11.10 -19.97
CA TRP A 96 -10.90 -12.40 -19.87
C TRP A 96 -9.36 -12.30 -19.84
N PRO A 97 -8.67 -11.58 -20.76
CA PRO A 97 -7.24 -11.31 -20.63
C PRO A 97 -6.86 -10.48 -19.38
N MET A 98 -7.64 -9.44 -19.06
CA MET A 98 -7.39 -8.57 -17.91
C MET A 98 -7.46 -9.34 -16.58
N LEU A 99 -8.33 -10.33 -16.49
CA LEU A 99 -8.47 -11.19 -15.31
C LEU A 99 -7.19 -11.97 -15.03
N PHE A 100 -6.60 -12.61 -16.06
CA PHE A 100 -5.33 -13.31 -15.89
C PHE A 100 -4.19 -12.37 -15.54
N VAL A 101 -4.13 -11.18 -16.14
CA VAL A 101 -3.13 -10.17 -15.81
C VAL A 101 -3.30 -9.71 -14.35
N THR A 102 -4.53 -9.42 -13.92
CA THR A 102 -4.82 -8.96 -12.55
C THR A 102 -4.51 -10.03 -11.52
N ILE A 103 -4.89 -11.30 -11.79
CA ILE A 103 -4.56 -12.44 -10.92
C ILE A 103 -3.05 -12.65 -10.88
N ALA A 104 -2.36 -12.59 -12.02
CA ALA A 104 -0.90 -12.74 -12.09
C ALA A 104 -0.19 -11.59 -11.35
N CYS A 105 -0.59 -10.34 -11.57
CA CYS A 105 -0.07 -9.18 -10.85
C CYS A 105 -0.33 -9.28 -9.34
N GLY A 106 -1.52 -9.74 -8.94
CA GLY A 106 -1.86 -9.99 -7.54
C GLY A 106 -1.03 -11.12 -6.92
N ALA A 107 -0.83 -12.22 -7.64
CA ALA A 107 0.00 -13.34 -7.20
C ALA A 107 1.49 -12.96 -7.11
N ILE A 108 2.01 -12.21 -8.08
CA ILE A 108 3.40 -11.71 -8.10
C ILE A 108 3.60 -10.66 -6.99
N SER A 109 2.65 -9.76 -6.77
CA SER A 109 2.68 -8.81 -5.66
C SER A 109 2.62 -9.53 -4.30
N GLY A 110 1.75 -10.53 -4.17
CA GLY A 110 1.70 -11.37 -2.97
C GLY A 110 3.00 -12.18 -2.77
N PHE A 111 3.67 -12.57 -3.86
CA PHE A 111 5.02 -13.14 -3.79
C PHE A 111 6.06 -12.10 -3.38
N HIS A 112 5.96 -10.84 -3.80
CA HIS A 112 6.78 -9.75 -3.26
C HIS A 112 6.49 -9.45 -1.78
N ALA A 113 5.30 -9.75 -1.28
CA ALA A 113 5.00 -9.68 0.15
C ALA A 113 5.63 -10.85 0.93
N LEU A 114 5.58 -12.08 0.38
CA LEU A 114 6.31 -13.25 0.90
C LEU A 114 7.83 -13.03 0.89
N VAL A 115 8.31 -12.37 -0.17
CA VAL A 115 9.69 -11.99 -0.44
C VAL A 115 9.81 -10.47 -0.26
N SER A 116 9.35 -9.93 0.86
CA SER A 116 9.79 -8.61 1.32
C SER A 116 11.28 -8.71 1.62
N SER A 117 12.06 -8.66 0.54
CA SER A 117 13.36 -9.32 0.37
C SER A 117 14.49 -8.68 1.17
N GLY A 118 14.18 -7.58 1.86
CA GLY A 118 15.13 -6.81 2.66
C GLY A 118 14.86 -6.78 4.16
N THR A 119 13.62 -6.98 4.63
CA THR A 119 13.25 -6.81 6.05
C THR A 119 12.76 -8.10 6.68
N THR A 120 11.75 -8.78 6.12
CA THR A 120 11.20 -10.02 6.68
C THR A 120 12.28 -11.10 6.79
N CYS A 121 13.05 -11.35 5.72
CA CYS A 121 14.14 -12.33 5.74
C CYS A 121 15.26 -12.00 6.75
N LYS A 122 15.43 -10.73 7.13
CA LYS A 122 16.43 -10.27 8.11
C LYS A 122 15.86 -10.22 9.54
N GLN A 123 14.56 -10.41 9.71
CA GLN A 123 13.84 -10.30 10.98
C GLN A 123 13.19 -11.62 11.41
N LEU A 124 13.12 -12.61 10.52
CA LEU A 124 12.69 -13.97 10.86
C LEU A 124 13.67 -14.61 11.84
N ASP A 125 13.13 -15.07 12.98
CA ASP A 125 13.91 -15.81 13.97
C ASP A 125 14.27 -17.23 13.48
N THR A 126 13.34 -17.87 12.76
CA THR A 126 13.56 -19.17 12.13
C THR A 126 12.85 -19.26 10.77
N GLU A 127 13.36 -20.11 9.88
CA GLU A 127 12.77 -20.36 8.55
C GLU A 127 11.32 -20.89 8.65
N GLY A 128 11.01 -21.67 9.69
CA GLY A 128 9.66 -22.19 9.93
C GLY A 128 8.59 -21.10 10.15
N HIS A 129 8.99 -19.88 10.50
CA HIS A 129 8.07 -18.74 10.64
C HIS A 129 7.72 -18.08 9.31
N ALA A 130 8.51 -18.30 8.25
CA ALA A 130 8.33 -17.64 6.95
C ALA A 130 6.94 -17.89 6.35
N CYS A 131 6.48 -19.14 6.35
CA CYS A 131 5.17 -19.50 5.80
C CYS A 131 4.03 -18.83 6.57
N ARG A 132 4.06 -18.85 7.91
CA ARG A 132 2.99 -18.26 8.74
C ARG A 132 2.91 -16.74 8.59
N ILE A 133 4.06 -16.06 8.65
CA ILE A 133 4.12 -14.60 8.52
C ILE A 133 3.73 -14.17 7.11
N GLY A 134 4.24 -14.86 6.10
CA GLY A 134 3.89 -14.64 4.70
C GLY A 134 2.40 -14.79 4.42
N TYR A 135 1.81 -15.91 4.85
CA TYR A 135 0.38 -16.16 4.71
C TYR A 135 -0.47 -15.10 5.43
N GLY A 136 -0.11 -14.73 6.66
CA GLY A 136 -0.79 -13.66 7.40
C GLY A 136 -0.70 -12.29 6.72
N GLY A 137 0.45 -11.97 6.11
CA GLY A 137 0.64 -10.77 5.30
C GLY A 137 -0.30 -10.72 4.09
N MET A 138 -0.35 -11.81 3.32
CA MET A 138 -1.24 -11.92 2.14
C MET A 138 -2.72 -11.77 2.51
N LEU A 139 -3.16 -12.37 3.63
CA LEU A 139 -4.54 -12.19 4.12
C LEU A 139 -4.85 -10.74 4.49
N THR A 140 -3.89 -10.06 5.13
CA THR A 140 -4.05 -8.67 5.57
C THR A 140 -4.11 -7.72 4.36
N GLU A 141 -3.28 -7.94 3.34
CA GLU A 141 -3.36 -7.19 2.07
C GLU A 141 -4.70 -7.41 1.36
N GLY A 142 -5.18 -8.66 1.31
CA GLY A 142 -6.49 -9.00 0.76
C GLY A 142 -7.64 -8.28 1.48
N LEU A 143 -7.55 -8.18 2.82
CA LEU A 143 -8.52 -7.45 3.64
C LEU A 143 -8.53 -5.95 3.33
N VAL A 144 -7.35 -5.34 3.17
CA VAL A 144 -7.24 -3.92 2.76
C VAL A 144 -7.84 -3.71 1.38
N GLY A 145 -7.56 -4.61 0.43
CA GLY A 145 -8.15 -4.57 -0.92
C GLY A 145 -9.67 -4.64 -0.89
N ALA A 146 -10.24 -5.56 -0.10
CA ALA A 146 -11.68 -5.68 0.07
C ALA A 146 -12.30 -4.43 0.71
N LEU A 147 -11.66 -3.86 1.74
CA LEU A 147 -12.09 -2.61 2.36
C LEU A 147 -12.17 -1.46 1.35
N VAL A 148 -11.16 -1.32 0.48
CA VAL A 148 -11.15 -0.28 -0.55
C VAL A 148 -12.29 -0.48 -1.54
N VAL A 149 -12.54 -1.70 -2.00
CA VAL A 149 -13.64 -1.99 -2.94
C VAL A 149 -15.03 -1.68 -2.35
N VAL A 150 -15.21 -1.87 -1.04
CA VAL A 150 -16.49 -1.55 -0.38
C VAL A 150 -16.66 -0.06 -0.13
N CYS A 151 -15.57 0.67 0.11
CA CYS A 151 -15.61 2.08 0.48
C CYS A 151 -15.53 3.07 -0.70
N VAL A 152 -15.22 2.60 -1.91
CA VAL A 152 -15.12 3.41 -3.15
C VAL A 152 -16.34 3.14 -4.03
#